data_AF-A0A3C2AHY8-F1
#
_entry.id   AF-A0A3C2AHY8-F1
#
_cell.length_a   1.000
_cell.length_b   1.000
_cell.length_c   1.000
_cell.angle_alpha   90.00
_cell.angle_beta   90.00
_cell.angle_gamma   90.00
#
_symmetry.space_group_name_H-M   'P 1'
#
loop_
_entity.id
_entity.type
_entity.pdbx_description
1 polymer ?
#
loop_
_entity_poly.entity_id
_entity_poly.type
_entity_poly.pdbx_seq_one_letter_code
_entity_poly.pdbx_strand_id
1 'polypeptide(L)'
;MNTLTMQKIDDKQRYLVGAYDLEIQTLPRMYVTGVNVAQSSTTKVEIPQPGMAHIMRKSKGVGDVFIKEGIGLNWLYSLDSELTSESIALQPGEYKVVFRPTGSKRAFYTIEKDFTIFSGKSQLVELK
;
A
#
# COMPACT_ATOMS: atom_id res chain seq x y z
N MET A 1 -17.57 6.23 1.65
CA MET A 1 -17.33 6.83 2.98
C MET A 1 -17.07 8.32 2.79
N ASN A 2 -17.55 9.17 3.70
CA ASN A 2 -17.22 10.60 3.74
C ASN A 2 -16.43 10.85 5.02
N THR A 3 -15.15 11.19 4.89
CA THR A 3 -14.24 11.33 6.04
C THR A 3 -14.49 12.66 6.73
N LEU A 4 -15.04 12.61 7.95
CA LEU A 4 -15.45 13.79 8.71
C LEU A 4 -14.27 14.53 9.35
N THR A 5 -13.32 13.77 9.90
CA THR A 5 -12.18 14.29 10.67
C THR A 5 -10.92 13.51 10.31
N MET A 6 -9.80 14.22 10.19
CA MET A 6 -8.47 13.62 10.01
C MET A 6 -7.67 13.72 11.29
N GLN A 7 -7.12 12.59 11.74
CA GLN A 7 -6.26 12.49 12.92
C GLN A 7 -4.92 11.89 12.50
N LYS A 8 -3.82 12.40 13.05
CA LYS A 8 -2.50 11.82 12.81
C LYS A 8 -2.30 10.57 13.65
N ILE A 9 -1.46 9.66 13.15
CA ILE A 9 -1.01 8.50 13.93
C ILE A 9 -0.32 8.99 15.21
N ASP A 10 -0.49 8.24 16.30
CA ASP A 10 0.02 8.51 17.65
C ASP A 10 -0.56 9.73 18.39
N ASP A 11 -1.40 10.54 17.74
CA ASP A 11 -2.13 11.62 18.42
C ASP A 11 -3.30 11.06 19.24
N LYS A 12 -3.56 11.68 20.39
CA LYS A 12 -4.76 11.42 21.20
C LYS A 12 -5.79 12.52 20.94
N GLN A 13 -7.00 12.13 20.54
CA GLN A 13 -8.10 13.05 20.29
C GLN A 13 -9.34 12.62 21.08
N ARG A 14 -10.08 13.59 21.64
CA ARG A 14 -11.37 13.34 22.29
C ARG A 14 -12.48 13.32 21.25
N TYR A 15 -13.33 12.31 21.31
CA TYR A 15 -14.54 12.17 20.50
C TYR A 15 -15.77 12.00 21.39
N LEU A 16 -16.95 12.18 20.81
CA LEU A 16 -18.21 11.80 21.47
C LEU A 16 -18.25 10.28 21.63
N VAL A 17 -19.05 9.80 22.59
CA VAL A 17 -19.24 8.37 22.78
C VAL A 17 -20.05 7.79 21.61
N GLY A 18 -19.66 6.61 21.12
CA GLY A 18 -20.33 5.98 19.99
C GLY A 18 -19.43 5.04 19.19
N ALA A 19 -19.99 4.47 18.13
CA ALA A 19 -19.28 3.63 17.17
C ALA A 19 -18.83 4.47 15.97
N TYR A 20 -17.57 4.30 15.58
CA TYR A 20 -16.96 5.02 14.47
C TYR A 20 -16.31 4.05 13.49
N ASP A 21 -16.42 4.36 12.21
CA ASP A 21 -15.63 3.69 11.17
C ASP A 21 -14.40 4.54 10.87
N LEU A 22 -13.24 3.91 10.85
CA LEU A 22 -11.97 4.54 10.59
C LEU A 22 -11.49 4.21 9.19
N GLU A 23 -11.09 5.24 8.45
CA GLU A 23 -10.29 5.13 7.23
C GLU A 23 -8.85 5.48 7.57
N ILE A 24 -7.93 4.55 7.33
CA ILE A 24 -6.51 4.74 7.56
C ILE A 24 -5.84 4.92 6.19
N GLN A 25 -5.15 6.05 6.03
CA GLN A 25 -4.51 6.47 4.77
C GLN A 25 -3.18 5.73 4.50
N THR A 26 -3.22 4.41 4.57
CA THR A 26 -2.12 3.53 4.17
C THR A 26 -2.24 3.15 2.70
N LEU A 27 -1.24 2.42 2.18
CA LEU A 27 -1.26 1.84 0.85
C LEU A 27 -1.16 0.30 0.95
N PRO A 28 -2.21 -0.47 0.63
CA PRO A 28 -3.61 -0.05 0.38
C PRO A 28 -4.28 0.63 1.58
N ARG A 29 -5.39 1.34 1.31
CA ARG A 29 -6.23 1.94 2.36
C ARG A 29 -6.78 0.84 3.25
N MET A 30 -6.73 1.06 4.56
CA MET A 30 -7.28 0.14 5.56
C MET A 30 -8.54 0.74 6.18
N TYR A 31 -9.54 -0.11 6.42
CA TYR A 31 -10.79 0.27 7.05
C TYR A 31 -10.99 -0.54 8.34
N VAL A 32 -11.33 0.13 9.43
CA VAL A 32 -11.68 -0.50 10.71
C VAL A 32 -13.07 -0.01 11.11
N THR A 33 -14.06 -0.90 11.03
CA THR A 33 -15.46 -0.55 11.26
C THR A 33 -15.89 -0.80 12.70
N GLY A 34 -16.80 0.03 13.22
CA GLY A 34 -17.43 -0.20 14.52
C GLY A 34 -16.50 -0.03 15.72
N VAL A 35 -15.50 0.86 15.63
CA VAL A 35 -14.62 1.20 16.74
C VAL A 35 -15.43 1.90 17.83
N ASN A 36 -15.56 1.25 18.98
CA ASN A 36 -16.34 1.77 20.11
C ASN A 36 -15.51 2.76 20.94
N VAL A 37 -15.96 4.01 21.00
CA VAL A 37 -15.41 5.04 21.87
C VAL A 37 -16.30 5.13 23.12
N ALA A 38 -15.76 4.68 24.26
CA ALA A 38 -16.46 4.69 25.54
C ALA A 38 -16.04 5.88 26.41
N GLN A 39 -16.91 6.25 27.34
CA GLN A 39 -16.64 7.31 28.30
C GLN A 39 -15.45 6.93 29.21
N SER A 40 -14.63 7.92 29.56
CA SER A 40 -13.54 7.79 30.54
C SER A 40 -12.51 6.70 30.21
N SER A 41 -12.40 6.29 28.95
CA SER A 41 -11.39 5.34 28.48
C SER A 41 -10.66 5.86 27.24
N THR A 42 -9.52 5.24 26.92
CA THR A 42 -8.81 5.48 25.66
C THR A 42 -8.91 4.23 24.81
N THR A 43 -9.70 4.29 23.74
CA THR A 43 -9.74 3.23 22.73
C THR A 43 -8.48 3.34 21.87
N LYS A 44 -7.70 2.25 21.80
CA LYS A 44 -6.52 2.14 20.93
C LYS A 44 -6.87 1.28 19.72
N VAL A 45 -6.44 1.73 18.55
CA VAL A 45 -6.52 0.97 17.31
C VAL A 45 -5.10 0.73 16.83
N GLU A 46 -4.71 -0.52 16.75
CA GLU A 46 -3.38 -0.93 16.29
C GLU A 46 -3.44 -1.24 14.80
N ILE A 47 -2.46 -0.72 14.06
CA ILE A 47 -2.30 -0.95 12.63
C ILE A 47 -0.92 -1.58 12.37
N PRO A 48 -0.80 -2.47 11.38
CA PRO A 48 0.49 -3.01 11.03
C PRO A 48 1.45 -1.91 10.56
N GLN A 49 2.73 -2.06 10.91
CA GLN A 49 3.76 -1.16 10.42
C GLN A 49 3.95 -1.43 8.91
N PRO A 50 3.98 -0.40 8.05
CA PRO A 50 4.28 -0.62 6.64
C PRO A 50 5.68 -1.23 6.46
N GLY A 51 5.82 -2.09 5.47
CA GLY A 51 7.12 -2.48 4.93
C GLY A 51 7.50 -1.60 3.74
N MET A 52 8.72 -1.79 3.23
CA MET A 52 9.26 -1.03 2.10
C MET A 52 9.51 -1.92 0.89
N ALA A 53 8.85 -1.63 -0.22
CA ALA A 53 9.14 -2.24 -1.52
C ALA A 53 10.14 -1.38 -2.28
N HIS A 54 11.36 -1.89 -2.50
CA HIS A 54 12.37 -1.24 -3.33
C HIS A 54 12.33 -1.86 -4.73
N ILE A 55 11.65 -1.21 -5.67
CA ILE A 55 11.51 -1.68 -7.05
C ILE A 55 12.69 -1.17 -7.86
N MET A 56 13.48 -2.08 -8.44
CA MET A 56 14.63 -1.74 -9.29
C MET A 56 14.44 -2.27 -10.70
N ARG A 57 14.73 -1.42 -11.69
CA ARG A 57 14.52 -1.65 -13.12
C ARG A 57 15.81 -1.30 -13.87
N LYS A 58 16.15 -2.06 -14.91
CA LYS A 58 17.35 -1.78 -15.73
C LYS A 58 17.18 -0.60 -16.70
N SER A 59 15.95 -0.19 -16.98
CA SER A 59 15.64 0.86 -17.94
C SER A 59 14.34 1.56 -17.57
N LYS A 60 14.11 2.71 -18.21
CA LYS A 60 12.86 3.47 -18.12
C LYS A 60 11.70 2.70 -18.77
N GLY A 61 10.49 2.91 -18.27
CA GLY A 61 9.32 2.18 -18.74
C GLY A 61 8.11 2.37 -17.84
N VAL A 62 6.96 2.00 -18.36
CA VAL A 62 5.70 2.06 -17.62
C VAL A 62 5.52 0.80 -16.79
N GLY A 63 4.95 0.94 -15.60
CA GLY A 63 4.59 -0.22 -14.80
C GLY A 63 3.71 0.15 -13.64
N ASP A 64 3.04 -0.86 -13.10
CA ASP A 64 2.07 -0.71 -12.03
C ASP A 64 2.29 -1.83 -11.00
N VAL A 65 1.97 -1.51 -9.75
CA VAL A 65 1.92 -2.44 -8.63
C VAL A 65 0.46 -2.74 -8.33
N PHE A 66 0.19 -4.03 -8.12
CA PHE A 66 -1.11 -4.59 -7.81
C PHE A 66 -1.04 -5.32 -6.49
N ILE A 67 -2.09 -5.22 -5.68
CA ILE A 67 -2.30 -6.11 -4.54
C ILE A 67 -3.05 -7.37 -4.99
N LYS A 68 -2.65 -8.52 -4.45
CA LYS A 68 -3.35 -9.79 -4.64
C LYS A 68 -4.43 -9.93 -3.58
N GLU A 69 -5.69 -9.97 -4.02
CA GLU A 69 -6.84 -10.18 -3.14
C GLU A 69 -7.66 -11.36 -3.66
N GLY A 70 -7.53 -12.52 -2.98
CA GLY A 70 -8.12 -13.77 -3.42
C GLY A 70 -7.54 -14.22 -4.76
N ILE A 71 -8.40 -14.36 -5.78
CA ILE A 71 -8.00 -14.71 -7.15
C ILE A 71 -7.72 -13.49 -8.04
N GLY A 72 -7.93 -12.28 -7.51
CA GLY A 72 -7.88 -11.03 -8.27
C GLY A 72 -6.60 -10.22 -8.05
N LEU A 73 -6.35 -9.31 -8.98
CA LEU A 73 -5.35 -8.26 -8.90
C LEU A 73 -6.03 -6.91 -8.87
N ASN A 74 -5.83 -6.14 -7.79
CA ASN A 74 -6.35 -4.79 -7.67
C ASN A 74 -5.22 -3.79 -7.84
N TRP A 75 -5.41 -2.83 -8.75
CA TRP A 75 -4.43 -1.78 -9.03
C TRP A 75 -4.23 -0.90 -7.79
N LEU A 76 -2.97 -0.57 -7.50
CA LEU A 76 -2.59 0.13 -6.28
C LEU A 76 -1.73 1.37 -6.53
N TYR A 77 -0.72 1.25 -7.38
CA TYR A 77 0.29 2.28 -7.56
C TYR A 77 0.88 2.24 -8.96
N SER A 78 1.00 3.38 -9.62
CA SER A 78 1.74 3.50 -10.88
C SER A 78 3.17 3.92 -10.62
N LEU A 79 4.12 3.14 -11.13
CA LEU A 79 5.53 3.47 -11.07
C LEU A 79 5.82 4.70 -11.95
N ASP A 80 6.71 5.57 -11.49
CA ASP A 80 7.21 6.66 -12.33
C ASP A 80 7.99 6.07 -13.52
N SER A 81 7.63 6.47 -14.74
CA SER A 81 8.20 5.92 -15.96
C SER A 81 9.63 6.39 -16.23
N GLU A 82 10.04 7.50 -15.65
CA GLU A 82 11.36 8.10 -15.81
C GLU A 82 12.38 7.60 -14.78
N LEU A 83 11.91 7.00 -13.69
CA LEU A 83 12.76 6.43 -12.64
C LEU A 83 13.13 4.97 -12.96
N THR A 84 14.37 4.61 -12.64
CA THR A 84 14.86 3.22 -12.69
C THR A 84 14.80 2.53 -11.34
N SER A 85 14.62 3.29 -10.26
CA SER A 85 14.43 2.76 -8.90
C SER A 85 13.42 3.61 -8.14
N GLU A 86 12.60 2.95 -7.33
CA GLU A 86 11.57 3.61 -6.53
C GLU A 86 11.33 2.82 -5.24
N SER A 87 11.06 3.53 -4.15
CA SER A 87 10.81 2.94 -2.83
C SER A 87 9.40 3.28 -2.37
N ILE A 88 8.56 2.27 -2.20
CA ILE A 88 7.13 2.44 -1.92
C ILE A 88 6.83 1.82 -0.55
N ALA A 89 6.24 2.60 0.35
CA ALA A 89 5.74 2.09 1.62
C ALA A 89 4.41 1.36 1.39
N LEU A 90 4.38 0.06 1.68
CA LEU A 90 3.22 -0.80 1.49
C LEU A 90 2.85 -1.49 2.80
N GLN A 91 1.56 -1.70 3.03
CA GLN A 91 1.11 -2.56 4.13
C GLN A 91 1.53 -4.02 3.89
N PRO A 92 1.58 -4.85 4.94
CA PRO A 92 1.88 -6.26 4.77
C PRO A 92 0.86 -6.96 3.86
N GLY A 93 1.35 -7.77 2.93
CA GLY A 93 0.49 -8.39 1.92
C GLY A 93 1.27 -8.99 0.76
N GLU A 94 0.54 -9.61 -0.16
CA GLU A 94 1.08 -10.15 -1.40
C GLU A 94 0.79 -9.22 -2.57
N TYR A 95 1.79 -8.99 -3.40
CA TYR A 95 1.76 -8.02 -4.48
C TYR A 95 2.31 -8.62 -5.77
N LYS A 96 1.94 -7.98 -6.88
CA LYS A 96 2.53 -8.21 -8.19
C LYS A 96 2.92 -6.86 -8.78
N VAL A 97 4.12 -6.77 -9.33
CA VAL A 97 4.51 -5.65 -10.20
C VAL A 97 4.50 -6.12 -11.64
N VAL A 98 3.93 -5.29 -12.51
CA VAL A 98 3.92 -5.48 -13.96
C VAL A 98 4.62 -4.30 -14.59
N PHE A 99 5.64 -4.54 -15.40
CA PHE A 99 6.49 -3.49 -15.95
C PHE A 99 6.86 -3.77 -17.40
N ARG A 100 6.90 -2.73 -18.23
CA ARG A 100 7.32 -2.82 -19.62
C ARG A 100 8.30 -1.70 -19.96
N PRO A 101 9.54 -2.03 -20.39
CA PRO A 101 10.52 -1.04 -20.84
C PRO A 101 10.00 -0.20 -22.01
N THR A 102 10.28 1.10 -22.05
CA THR A 102 9.82 2.02 -23.12
C THR A 102 10.31 1.59 -24.51
N GLY A 103 11.50 1.00 -24.61
CA GLY A 103 12.06 0.51 -25.87
C GLY A 103 11.41 -0.77 -26.42
N SER A 104 10.50 -1.39 -25.67
CA SER A 104 9.89 -2.67 -26.04
C SER A 104 8.77 -2.50 -27.06
N LYS A 105 8.99 -2.98 -28.28
CA LYS A 105 8.00 -2.93 -29.38
C LYS A 105 6.92 -4.01 -29.30
N ARG A 106 7.05 -4.99 -28.40
CA ARG A 106 6.14 -6.15 -28.28
C ARG A 106 5.70 -6.35 -26.83
N ALA A 107 4.46 -6.81 -26.64
CA ALA A 107 3.89 -7.10 -25.32
C ALA A 107 4.61 -8.25 -24.59
N PHE A 108 5.28 -9.15 -25.31
CA PHE A 108 6.05 -10.25 -24.75
C PHE A 108 7.19 -9.80 -23.81
N TYR A 109 7.65 -8.56 -23.92
CA TYR A 109 8.69 -8.01 -23.05
C TYR A 109 8.16 -7.43 -21.73
N THR A 110 6.86 -7.61 -21.44
CA THR A 110 6.30 -7.28 -20.13
C THR A 110 6.85 -8.23 -19.08
N ILE A 111 7.42 -7.65 -18.02
CA ILE A 111 7.95 -8.35 -16.87
C ILE A 111 6.88 -8.34 -15.78
N GLU A 112 6.52 -9.52 -15.30
CA GLU A 112 5.67 -9.68 -14.12
C GLU A 112 6.47 -10.31 -13.00
N LYS A 113 6.35 -9.77 -11.79
CA LYS A 113 7.03 -10.32 -10.62
C LYS A 113 6.16 -10.22 -9.38
N ASP A 114 5.98 -11.36 -8.73
CA ASP A 114 5.32 -11.44 -7.43
C ASP A 114 6.30 -11.15 -6.30
N PHE A 115 5.82 -10.48 -5.25
CA PHE A 115 6.58 -10.21 -4.04
C PHE A 115 5.67 -10.06 -2.83
N THR A 116 6.21 -10.29 -1.64
CA THR A 116 5.48 -10.18 -0.37
C THR A 116 6.12 -9.12 0.50
N ILE A 117 5.28 -8.30 1.13
CA ILE A 117 5.71 -7.31 2.12
C ILE A 117 5.35 -7.81 3.50
N PHE A 118 6.32 -7.74 4.40
CA PHE A 118 6.15 -8.04 5.82
C PHE A 118 6.26 -6.75 6.64
N SER A 119 5.58 -6.72 7.79
CA SER A 119 5.56 -5.56 8.68
C SER A 119 6.97 -5.12 9.06
N GLY A 120 7.28 -3.85 8.82
CA GLY A 120 8.58 -3.24 9.16
C GLY A 120 9.80 -3.78 8.40
N LYS A 121 9.62 -4.60 7.35
CA LYS A 121 10.72 -5.15 6.55
C LYS A 121 10.83 -4.48 5.19
N SER A 122 12.04 -4.42 4.66
CA SER A 122 12.32 -4.01 3.29
C SER A 122 12.43 -5.23 2.36
N GLN A 123 11.84 -5.15 1.18
CA GLN A 123 11.90 -6.15 0.13
C GLN A 123 12.47 -5.52 -1.15
N LEU A 124 13.57 -6.08 -1.64
CA LEU A 124 14.14 -5.71 -2.94
C LEU A 124 13.43 -6.48 -4.05
N VAL A 125 12.95 -5.77 -5.08
CA VAL A 125 12.25 -6.35 -6.23
C VAL A 125 12.95 -5.92 -7.51
N GLU A 126 13.90 -6.74 -7.96
CA GLU A 126 14.61 -6.51 -9.22
C GLU A 126 13.81 -7.02 -10.43
N LEU A 127 13.59 -6.14 -11.41
CA LEU A 127 12.98 -6.42 -12.71
C LEU A 127 14.11 -6.46 -13.76
N LYS A 128 14.35 -7.67 -14.30
CA LYS A 128 15.52 -7.98 -15.11
C LYS A 128 15.27 -7.88 -16.60
#